data_AF-A0A8S2UZC0-F1
#
_entry.id   AF-A0A8S2UZC0-F1
#
_cell.length_a   1.000
_cell.length_b   1.000
_cell.length_c   1.000
_cell.angle_alpha   90.00
_cell.angle_beta   90.00
_cell.angle_gamma   90.00
#
_symmetry.space_group_name_H-M   'P 1'
#
loop_
_entity.id
_entity.type
_entity.pdbx_description
1 polymer ?
#
loop_
_entity_poly.entity_id
_entity_poly.type
_entity_poly.pdbx_seq_one_letter_code
_entity_poly.pdbx_strand_id
1 'polypeptide(L)' 'MINAFGLNGMGSQAAELYREMPNNLRDHISQICVLNACSHAGLLHEARTIFNEIS' A
#
# COMPACT_ATOMS: atom_id res chain seq x y z
N MET A 1 -5.77 8.78 2.09
CA MET A 1 -6.59 7.63 2.55
C MET A 1 -5.72 6.42 2.89
N ILE A 2 -4.87 5.93 1.99
CA ILE A 2 -3.91 4.83 2.26
C ILE A 2 -3.10 5.04 3.54
N ASN A 3 -2.54 6.25 3.73
CA ASN A 3 -1.78 6.57 4.95
C ASN A 3 -2.62 6.46 6.24
N ALA A 4 -3.90 6.84 6.18
CA ALA A 4 -4.77 6.75 7.34
C ALA A 4 -5.04 5.28 7.74
N PHE A 5 -5.22 4.40 6.74
CA PHE A 5 -5.31 2.95 7.00
C PHE A 5 -4.01 2.41 7.63
N GLY A 6 -2.85 2.81 7.10
CA GLY A 6 -1.54 2.43 7.65
C GLY A 6 -1.37 2.82 9.11
N LEU A 7 -1.74 4.06 9.49
CA LEU A 7 -1.65 4.56 10.86
C LEU A 7 -2.57 3.83 11.86
N ASN A 8 -3.63 3.18 11.37
CA ASN A 8 -4.58 2.44 12.19
C ASN A 8 -4.34 0.92 12.17
N GLY A 9 -3.19 0.47 11.64
CA GLY A 9 -2.87 -0.97 11.53
C GLY A 9 -3.70 -1.71 10.47
N MET A 10 -4.45 -0.99 9.64
CA MET A 10 -5.34 -1.52 8.60
C MET A 10 -4.58 -1.71 7.28
N GLY A 11 -3.43 -2.39 7.34
CA GLY A 11 -2.53 -2.56 6.19
C GLY A 11 -3.19 -3.27 5.00
N SER A 12 -4.08 -4.24 5.26
CA SER A 12 -4.78 -4.98 4.20
C SER A 12 -5.73 -4.09 3.43
N GLN A 13 -6.49 -3.23 4.13
CA GLN A 13 -7.37 -2.24 3.50
C GLN A 13 -6.57 -1.18 2.73
N ALA A 14 -5.40 -0.81 3.24
CA ALA A 14 -4.50 0.10 2.52
C ALA A 14 -4.04 -0.52 1.19
N ALA A 15 -3.69 -1.81 1.18
CA ALA A 15 -3.27 -2.56 0.00
C ALA A 15 -4.42 -2.76 -1.01
N GLU A 16 -5.62 -3.09 -0.53
CA GLU A 16 -6.82 -3.23 -1.36
C GLU A 16 -7.14 -1.90 -2.05
N LEU A 17 -7.24 -0.80 -1.29
CA LEU A 17 -7.50 0.52 -1.86
C LEU A 17 -6.44 0.92 -2.91
N TYR A 18 -5.16 0.65 -2.63
CA TYR A 18 -4.10 0.91 -3.61
C TYR A 18 -4.30 0.12 -4.91
N ARG A 19 -4.74 -1.15 -4.83
CA ARG A 19 -5.03 -1.99 -6.01
C ARG A 19 -6.30 -1.59 -6.76
N GLU A 20 -7.20 -0.86 -6.14
CA GLU A 20 -8.38 -0.30 -6.80
C GLU A 20 -8.08 1.05 -7.48
N MET A 21 -7.01 1.74 -7.09
CA MET A 21 -6.65 3.02 -7.71
C MET A 21 -6.31 2.85 -9.20
N PRO A 22 -6.74 3.77 -10.07
CA PRO A 22 -6.30 3.81 -11.47
C PRO A 22 -4.77 3.90 -11.56
N ASN A 23 -4.16 3.17 -12.51
CA ASN A 23 -2.70 3.13 -12.65
C ASN A 23 -2.06 4.52 -12.83
N ASN A 24 -2.74 5.44 -13.52
CA ASN A 24 -2.27 6.82 -13.72
C ASN A 24 -2.30 7.68 -12.45
N LEU A 25 -2.93 7.20 -11.37
CA LEU A 25 -2.99 7.86 -10.06
C LEU A 25 -2.13 7.15 -8.99
N ARG A 26 -1.52 6.00 -9.32
CA ARG A 26 -0.59 5.28 -8.43
C ARG A 26 0.81 5.86 -8.54
N ASP A 27 0.97 7.08 -8.02
CA ASP A 27 2.27 7.75 -7.97
C ASP A 27 3.19 7.21 -6.88
N HIS A 28 4.43 7.70 -6.86
CA HIS A 28 5.44 7.38 -5.86
C HIS A 28 4.97 7.62 -4.41
N ILE A 29 4.08 8.59 -4.15
CA ILE A 29 3.57 8.86 -2.81
C ILE A 29 2.62 7.74 -2.38
N SER A 30 1.66 7.38 -3.23
CA SER A 30 0.72 6.28 -2.95
C SER A 30 1.43 4.95 -2.74
N GLN A 31 2.50 4.69 -3.49
CA GLN A 31 3.40 3.53 -3.37
C GLN A 31 4.10 3.49 -2.00
N ILE A 32 4.72 4.60 -1.58
CA ILE A 32 5.38 4.69 -0.27
C ILE A 32 4.36 4.51 0.85
N CYS A 33 3.19 5.15 0.75
CA CYS A 33 2.15 5.03 1.76
C CYS A 33 1.66 3.58 1.94
N VAL A 34 1.46 2.84 0.85
CA VAL A 34 0.97 1.46 0.94
C VAL A 34 2.05 0.50 1.45
N LEU A 35 3.31 0.70 1.08
CA LEU A 35 4.42 -0.10 1.60
C LEU A 35 4.64 0.14 3.10
N ASN A 36 4.56 1.39 3.55
CA ASN A 36 4.60 1.71 4.98
C ASN A 36 3.43 1.09 5.73
N ALA A 37 2.22 1.16 5.18
CA ALA A 37 1.04 0.52 5.78
C ALA A 37 1.22 -1.01 5.93
N CYS A 38 1.76 -1.67 4.91
CA CYS A 38 2.06 -3.10 4.97
C CYS A 38 3.16 -3.41 5.99
N SER A 39 4.19 -2.57 6.09
CA SER A 39 5.26 -2.71 7.08
C SER A 39 4.73 -2.63 8.52
N HIS A 40 3.89 -1.64 8.83
CA HIS A 40 3.28 -1.49 10.15
C HIS A 40 2.33 -2.64 10.50
N ALA A 41 1.65 -3.23 9.52
CA ALA A 41 0.71 -4.33 9.72
C ALA A 41 1.36 -5.74 9.64
N GLY A 42 2.66 -5.85 9.38
CA GLY A 42 3.35 -7.14 9.23
C GLY A 42 3.02 -7.90 7.94
N LEU A 43 2.50 -7.22 6.92
CA LEU A 43 2.03 -7.79 5.66
C LEU A 43 3.16 -7.90 4.62
N LEU A 44 4.15 -8.74 4.91
CA LEU A 44 5.36 -8.87 4.09
C LEU A 44 5.09 -9.39 2.68
N HIS A 45 4.10 -10.28 2.54
CA HIS A 45 3.75 -10.84 1.23
C HIS A 45 3.14 -9.77 0.33
N GLU A 46 2.17 -9.02 0.84
CA GLU A 46 1.51 -7.91 0.16
C GLU A 46 2.51 -6.81 -0.21
N ALA A 47 3.38 -6.42 0.73
CA ALA A 47 4.43 -5.44 0.48
C ALA A 47 5.34 -5.87 -0.68
N ARG A 48 5.74 -7.15 -0.72
CA ARG A 48 6.59 -7.69 -1.79
C ARG A 48 5.90 -7.71 -3.14
N THR A 49 4.63 -8.12 -3.18
CA THR A 49 3.83 -8.11 -4.42
C THR A 49 3.70 -6.69 -4.95
N ILE A 50 3.35 -5.72 -4.10
CA ILE A 50 3.22 -4.32 -4.52
C ILE A 50 4.58 -3.77 -4.97
N PHE A 51 5.67 -4.07 -4.26
CA PHE A 51 7.01 -3.64 -4.66
C PHE A 51 7.39 -4.14 -6.06
N ASN A 52 7.03 -5.38 -6.40
CA ASN A 52 7.28 -5.95 -7.72
C ASN A 52 6.41 -5.35 -8.83
N GLU A 53 5.25 -4.77 -8.51
CA GLU A 53 4.40 -4.05 -9.47
C GLU A 53 4.94 -2.64 -9.80
N ILE A 54 5.80 -2.10 -8.94
CA ILE A 54 6.42 -0.76 -9.09
C ILE A 54 7.71 -0.83 -9.91
N SER A 55 8.37 -1.99 -9.94
CA SER A 55 9.66 -2.22 -10.61
C SER A 55 9.51 -2.60 -12.07
#